data_AF-A0A6V7R7U1-F1
#
_entry.id   AF-A0A6V7R7U1-F1
#
_cell.length_a   1.000
_cell.length_b   1.000
_cell.length_c   1.000
_cell.angle_alpha   90.00
_cell.angle_beta   90.00
_cell.angle_gamma   90.00
#
_symmetry.space_group_name_H-M   'P 1'
#
loop_
_entity.id
_entity.type
_entity.pdbx_description
1 polymer ?
#
loop_
_entity_poly.entity_id
_entity_poly.type
_entity_poly.pdbx_seq_one_letter_code
_entity_poly.pdbx_strand_id
1 'polypeptide(L)'
;MFKGIPYQVKLNDGTEHRRELPARFTEAVTDATLPEDNIIFDRRWETLSTRYGSPDDVFTEVIEEIEALYPEDTLNGIVEEAKNRVQPAPMKYFKVSIDEFKNTEDWKARLYMLNHFDTPDESDYPLLEYALHDDKLQVRRMSVSLLAMIEVPETLKYLKIAMEDRAIPVRRTAADAYSDLGFKEGLPDMHKALGDKSPIVRWRAAMFIYESGDESSLEVLKAHQNDPQYDVRLQIEMAVARIEQGEDALGSVWKQMQNRER
;
A
#
# COMPACT_ATOMS: atom_id res chain seq x y z
N MET A 1 0.27 -9.91 17.09
CA MET A 1 1.55 -9.45 17.66
C MET A 1 1.51 -9.52 19.18
N PHE A 2 2.65 -9.80 19.81
CA PHE A 2 2.86 -9.71 21.25
C PHE A 2 4.14 -8.91 21.49
N LYS A 3 4.08 -7.84 22.30
CA LYS A 3 5.20 -6.89 22.51
C LYS A 3 5.92 -6.42 21.23
N GLY A 4 5.15 -6.17 20.16
CA GLY A 4 5.70 -5.75 18.87
C GLY A 4 6.24 -6.89 17.98
N ILE A 5 6.23 -8.14 18.45
CA ILE A 5 6.68 -9.31 17.69
C ILE A 5 5.46 -9.94 16.99
N PRO A 6 5.39 -9.97 15.64
CA PRO A 6 4.40 -10.75 14.94
C PRO A 6 4.76 -12.24 15.04
N TYR A 7 3.76 -13.12 15.13
CA TYR A 7 4.00 -14.58 15.21
C TYR A 7 2.91 -15.42 14.55
N GLN A 8 1.83 -14.79 14.11
CA GLN A 8 0.70 -15.45 13.46
C GLN A 8 0.05 -14.48 12.48
N VAL A 9 -0.29 -15.00 11.30
CA VAL A 9 -1.10 -14.31 10.29
C VAL A 9 -2.49 -14.93 10.31
N LYS A 10 -3.51 -14.08 10.21
CA LYS A 10 -4.90 -14.48 10.11
C LYS A 10 -5.51 -13.88 8.85
N LEU A 11 -6.19 -14.71 8.07
CA LEU A 11 -6.92 -14.33 6.86
C LEU A 11 -8.39 -14.71 7.03
N ASN A 12 -9.29 -13.86 6.53
CA ASN A 12 -10.72 -14.14 6.50
C ASN A 12 -11.27 -13.85 5.09
N ASP A 13 -11.72 -14.90 4.41
CA ASP A 13 -12.34 -14.85 3.08
C ASP A 13 -13.83 -15.24 3.12
N GLY A 14 -14.45 -15.16 4.30
CA GLY A 14 -15.71 -15.81 4.64
C GLY A 14 -15.49 -17.05 5.52
N THR A 15 -14.28 -17.63 5.47
CA THR A 15 -13.78 -18.61 6.44
C THR A 15 -12.52 -18.06 7.11
N GLU A 16 -12.34 -18.35 8.40
CA GLU A 16 -11.12 -17.94 9.11
C GLU A 16 -9.99 -18.96 8.88
N HIS A 17 -8.85 -18.46 8.39
CA HIS A 17 -7.63 -19.22 8.22
C HIS A 17 -6.52 -18.62 9.07
N ARG A 18 -5.63 -19.46 9.62
CA ARG A 18 -4.49 -19.02 10.43
C ARG A 18 -3.22 -19.77 10.05
N ARG A 19 -2.10 -19.05 10.03
CA ARG A 19 -0.75 -19.64 9.91
C ARG A 19 0.20 -19.00 10.90
N GLU A 20 1.04 -19.83 11.48
CA GLU A 20 2.16 -19.36 12.29
C GLU A 20 3.26 -18.82 11.38
N LEU A 21 4.00 -17.85 11.89
CA LEU A 21 5.22 -17.37 11.24
C LEU A 21 6.38 -18.36 11.45
N PRO A 22 7.47 -18.25 10.66
CA PRO A 22 8.66 -19.08 10.85
C PRO A 22 9.17 -19.09 12.30
N ALA A 23 9.84 -20.19 12.68
CA ALA A 23 10.21 -20.49 14.06
C ALA A 23 10.90 -19.33 14.81
N ARG A 24 11.76 -18.56 14.12
CA ARG A 24 12.43 -17.37 14.69
C ARG A 24 11.47 -16.36 15.35
N PHE A 25 10.26 -16.22 14.82
CA PHE A 25 9.24 -15.33 15.41
C PHE A 25 8.60 -15.92 16.66
N THR A 26 8.29 -17.22 16.64
CA THR A 26 7.70 -17.91 17.81
C THR A 26 8.72 -18.05 18.94
N GLU A 27 9.99 -18.25 18.60
CA GLU A 27 11.12 -18.26 19.53
C GLU A 27 11.32 -16.86 20.11
N ALA A 28 11.32 -15.81 19.29
CA ALA A 28 11.39 -14.42 19.76
C ALA A 28 10.25 -14.06 20.72
N VAL A 29 9.00 -14.49 20.45
CA VAL A 29 7.89 -14.33 21.40
C VAL A 29 8.18 -15.05 22.71
N THR A 30 8.69 -16.28 22.65
CA THR A 30 9.05 -17.07 23.84
C THR A 30 10.09 -16.34 24.67
N ASP A 31 11.14 -15.85 24.03
CA ASP A 31 12.24 -15.14 24.69
C ASP A 31 11.83 -13.77 25.27
N ALA A 32 10.86 -13.10 24.64
CA ALA A 32 10.31 -11.83 25.10
C ALA A 32 9.27 -11.97 26.23
N THR A 33 8.84 -13.20 26.54
CA THR A 33 7.81 -13.47 27.56
C THR A 33 8.42 -13.50 28.96
N LEU A 34 7.95 -12.63 29.83
CA LEU A 34 8.31 -12.56 31.25
C LEU A 34 7.34 -13.42 32.10
N PRO A 35 7.72 -13.86 33.32
CA PRO A 35 6.89 -14.72 34.16
C PRO A 35 5.48 -14.18 34.47
N GLU A 36 5.31 -12.86 34.49
CA GLU A 36 4.04 -12.19 34.74
C GLU A 36 3.14 -12.01 33.49
N ASP A 37 3.68 -12.22 32.30
CA ASP A 37 2.96 -11.94 31.05
C ASP A 37 1.88 -13.00 30.78
N ASN A 38 0.81 -12.59 30.10
CA ASN A 38 -0.15 -13.51 29.53
C ASN A 38 -0.34 -13.21 28.05
N ILE A 39 0.37 -13.96 27.20
CA ILE A 39 0.37 -13.79 25.74
C ILE A 39 -1.06 -13.77 25.16
N ILE A 40 -1.99 -14.55 25.72
CA ILE A 40 -3.36 -14.63 25.20
C ILE A 40 -4.12 -13.32 25.42
N PHE A 41 -3.93 -12.68 26.57
CA PHE A 41 -4.57 -11.41 26.91
C PHE A 41 -3.82 -10.20 26.34
N ASP A 42 -2.49 -10.26 26.28
CA ASP A 42 -1.65 -9.12 25.91
C ASP A 42 -1.40 -9.00 24.40
N ARG A 43 -1.69 -10.06 23.63
CA ARG A 43 -1.57 -10.00 22.17
C ARG A 43 -2.62 -9.08 21.55
N ARG A 44 -2.22 -8.43 20.46
CA ARG A 44 -3.09 -7.63 19.61
C ARG A 44 -3.02 -8.04 18.15
N TRP A 45 -4.14 -7.93 17.44
CA TRP A 45 -4.15 -8.04 15.98
C TRP A 45 -3.77 -6.69 15.38
N GLU A 46 -2.91 -6.72 14.37
CA GLU A 46 -2.66 -5.57 13.51
C GLU A 46 -3.30 -5.85 12.15
N THR A 47 -4.01 -4.85 11.62
CA THR A 47 -4.75 -4.99 10.37
C THR A 47 -3.83 -4.63 9.21
N LEU A 48 -3.55 -5.60 8.34
CA LEU A 48 -2.87 -5.37 7.08
C LEU A 48 -3.88 -5.00 5.99
N SER A 49 -3.39 -4.35 4.93
CA SER A 49 -4.23 -3.99 3.78
C SER A 49 -4.76 -5.24 3.05
N THR A 50 -5.99 -5.15 2.54
CA THR A 50 -6.66 -6.25 1.83
C THR A 50 -5.78 -6.80 0.70
N ARG A 51 -5.62 -8.12 0.69
CA ARG A 51 -4.89 -8.89 -0.34
C ARG A 51 -5.88 -9.67 -1.20
N TYR A 52 -5.49 -9.96 -2.43
CA TYR A 52 -6.33 -10.67 -3.41
C TYR A 52 -5.56 -11.87 -3.96
N GLY A 53 -6.22 -13.02 -4.07
CA GLY A 53 -5.61 -14.27 -4.51
C GLY A 53 -6.20 -15.46 -3.77
N SER A 54 -5.59 -16.64 -3.94
CA SER A 54 -5.93 -17.78 -3.08
C SER A 54 -5.41 -17.53 -1.65
N PRO A 55 -6.02 -18.13 -0.62
CA PRO A 55 -5.51 -18.06 0.75
C PRO A 55 -4.01 -18.41 0.85
N ASP A 56 -3.56 -19.42 0.10
CA ASP A 56 -2.17 -19.89 0.09
C ASP A 56 -1.20 -18.84 -0.46
N ASP A 57 -1.56 -18.21 -1.58
CA ASP A 57 -0.76 -17.14 -2.19
C ASP A 57 -0.67 -15.94 -1.25
N VAL A 58 -1.80 -15.56 -0.64
CA VAL A 58 -1.85 -14.41 0.28
C VAL A 58 -1.02 -14.67 1.52
N PHE A 59 -1.11 -15.85 2.13
CA PHE A 59 -0.25 -16.19 3.25
C PHE A 59 1.22 -16.15 2.87
N THR A 60 1.59 -16.72 1.71
CA THR A 60 2.99 -16.71 1.25
C THR A 60 3.49 -15.27 1.09
N GLU A 61 2.74 -14.43 0.38
CA GLU A 61 3.08 -13.01 0.17
C GLU A 61 3.26 -12.26 1.49
N VAL A 62 2.28 -12.38 2.40
CA VAL A 62 2.26 -11.65 3.67
C VAL A 62 3.36 -12.15 4.62
N ILE A 63 3.61 -13.45 4.67
CA ILE A 63 4.67 -14.00 5.51
C ILE A 63 6.03 -13.53 5.01
N GLU A 64 6.30 -13.63 3.70
CA GLU A 64 7.56 -13.15 3.13
C GLU A 64 7.77 -11.64 3.33
N GLU A 65 6.69 -10.85 3.26
CA GLU A 65 6.69 -9.41 3.55
C GLU A 65 7.03 -9.16 5.03
N ILE A 66 6.37 -9.83 5.97
CA ILE A 66 6.70 -9.72 7.40
C ILE A 66 8.14 -10.15 7.66
N GLU A 67 8.63 -11.20 7.00
CA GLU A 67 10.02 -11.62 7.15
C GLU A 67 11.02 -10.54 6.73
N ALA A 68 10.71 -9.80 5.67
CA ALA A 68 11.54 -8.69 5.20
C ALA A 68 11.55 -7.50 6.16
N LEU A 69 10.39 -7.21 6.78
CA LEU A 69 10.24 -6.08 7.70
C LEU A 69 10.84 -6.34 9.09
N TYR A 70 11.06 -7.60 9.43
CA TYR A 70 11.65 -8.03 10.70
C TYR A 70 12.89 -8.88 10.44
N PRO A 71 14.01 -8.28 9.97
CA PRO A 71 15.28 -9.00 9.90
C PRO A 71 15.73 -9.41 11.31
N GLU A 72 16.70 -10.32 11.39
CA GLU A 72 17.13 -10.94 12.64
C GLU A 72 17.54 -9.91 13.71
N ASP A 73 18.33 -8.90 13.31
CA ASP A 73 18.79 -7.85 14.21
C ASP A 73 17.62 -7.00 14.76
N THR A 74 16.57 -6.77 13.95
CA THR A 74 15.36 -6.06 14.40
C THR A 74 14.58 -6.90 15.41
N LEU A 75 14.40 -8.21 15.15
CA LEU A 75 13.73 -9.09 16.12
C LEU A 75 14.50 -9.16 17.44
N ASN A 76 15.81 -9.33 17.38
CA ASN A 76 16.67 -9.36 18.56
C ASN A 76 16.57 -8.05 19.36
N GLY A 77 16.55 -6.90 18.68
CA GLY A 77 16.32 -5.60 19.31
C GLY A 77 14.99 -5.53 20.06
N ILE A 78 13.88 -5.96 19.44
CA ILE A 78 12.55 -5.96 20.06
C ILE A 78 12.51 -6.90 21.27
N VAL A 79 13.15 -8.08 21.17
CA VAL A 79 13.23 -9.04 22.28
C VAL A 79 13.98 -8.43 23.48
N GLU A 80 15.10 -7.77 23.24
CA GLU A 80 15.88 -7.13 24.30
C GLU A 80 15.13 -5.93 24.91
N GLU A 81 14.43 -5.12 24.11
CA GLU A 81 13.55 -4.06 24.63
C GLU A 81 12.45 -4.64 25.53
N ALA A 82 11.82 -5.73 25.09
CA ALA A 82 10.76 -6.42 25.82
C ALA A 82 11.24 -7.00 27.16
N LYS A 83 12.43 -7.65 27.18
CA LYS A 83 13.04 -8.19 28.40
C LYS A 83 13.41 -7.10 29.39
N ASN A 84 13.92 -5.98 28.88
CA ASN A 84 14.38 -4.85 29.70
C ASN A 84 13.25 -3.84 30.04
N ARG A 85 12.00 -4.11 29.62
CA ARG A 85 10.83 -3.24 29.83
C ARG A 85 11.04 -1.83 29.28
N VAL A 86 11.81 -1.74 28.20
CA VAL A 86 12.02 -0.50 27.47
C VAL A 86 10.84 -0.30 26.54
N GLN A 87 10.34 0.94 26.45
CA GLN A 87 9.32 1.26 25.45
C GLN A 87 9.93 1.09 24.05
N PRO A 88 9.21 0.46 23.10
CA PRO A 88 9.75 0.24 21.77
C PRO A 88 10.25 1.54 21.15
N ALA A 89 11.49 1.52 20.65
CA ALA A 89 12.03 2.69 19.97
C ALA A 89 11.17 3.03 18.74
N PRO A 90 11.00 4.31 18.39
CA PRO A 90 10.34 4.67 17.15
C PRO A 90 11.13 4.09 15.96
N MET A 91 10.40 3.75 14.91
CA MET A 91 10.99 3.30 13.65
C MET A 91 11.98 4.34 13.14
N LYS A 92 13.19 3.88 12.79
CA LYS A 92 14.25 4.75 12.29
C LYS A 92 14.20 4.78 10.77
N TYR A 93 14.09 5.96 10.21
CA TYR A 93 14.14 6.18 8.78
C TYR A 93 15.54 6.64 8.34
N PHE A 94 15.93 6.27 7.12
CA PHE A 94 17.23 6.61 6.54
C PHE A 94 17.15 6.79 5.03
N LYS A 95 18.06 7.58 4.46
CA LYS A 95 18.22 7.68 3.01
C LYS A 95 18.99 6.47 2.49
N VAL A 96 18.61 5.98 1.30
CA VAL A 96 19.27 4.88 0.61
C VAL A 96 19.75 5.40 -0.74
N SER A 97 21.00 5.10 -1.10
CA SER A 97 21.51 5.48 -2.42
C SER A 97 21.05 4.51 -3.50
N ILE A 98 20.89 4.99 -4.74
CA ILE A 98 20.53 4.11 -5.87
C ILE A 98 21.54 2.97 -6.07
N ASP A 99 22.83 3.23 -5.86
CA ASP A 99 23.88 2.22 -6.03
C ASP A 99 23.82 1.15 -4.93
N GLU A 100 23.59 1.54 -3.68
CA GLU A 100 23.35 0.61 -2.58
C GLU A 100 22.12 -0.27 -2.85
N PHE A 101 21.02 0.33 -3.29
CA PHE A 101 19.80 -0.39 -3.61
C PHE A 101 20.01 -1.40 -4.76
N LYS A 102 20.72 -0.98 -5.83
CA LYS A 102 21.04 -1.84 -6.99
C LYS A 102 21.96 -3.00 -6.64
N ASN A 103 22.92 -2.77 -5.75
CA ASN A 103 23.89 -3.79 -5.33
C ASN A 103 23.33 -4.76 -4.29
N THR A 104 22.13 -4.52 -3.78
CA THR A 104 21.47 -5.40 -2.81
C THR A 104 20.71 -6.51 -3.51
N GLU A 105 21.26 -7.72 -3.55
CA GLU A 105 20.66 -8.87 -4.25
C GLU A 105 19.40 -9.41 -3.56
N ASP A 106 19.36 -9.40 -2.23
CA ASP A 106 18.21 -9.86 -1.47
C ASP A 106 17.06 -8.85 -1.54
N TRP A 107 15.95 -9.27 -2.12
CA TRP A 107 14.76 -8.46 -2.25
C TRP A 107 14.13 -8.11 -0.91
N LYS A 108 14.30 -8.94 0.13
CA LYS A 108 13.81 -8.65 1.48
C LYS A 108 14.57 -7.46 2.06
N ALA A 109 15.89 -7.41 1.87
CA ALA A 109 16.70 -6.25 2.24
C ALA A 109 16.32 -5.00 1.43
N ARG A 110 16.07 -5.12 0.12
CA ARG A 110 15.55 -4.00 -0.69
C ARG A 110 14.19 -3.49 -0.21
N LEU A 111 13.27 -4.39 0.14
CA LEU A 111 11.98 -4.00 0.72
C LEU A 111 12.15 -3.31 2.08
N TYR A 112 13.03 -3.83 2.93
CA TYR A 112 13.35 -3.20 4.22
C TYR A 112 13.89 -1.78 4.03
N MET A 113 14.81 -1.58 3.08
CA MET A 113 15.34 -0.27 2.68
C MET A 113 14.25 0.72 2.29
N LEU A 114 13.29 0.32 1.44
CA LEU A 114 12.18 1.19 1.05
C LEU A 114 11.19 1.45 2.18
N ASN A 115 10.95 0.45 3.03
CA ASN A 115 10.01 0.59 4.15
C ASN A 115 10.54 1.53 5.26
N HIS A 116 11.85 1.58 5.43
CA HIS A 116 12.54 2.49 6.35
C HIS A 116 13.11 3.72 5.62
N PHE A 117 12.63 4.01 4.41
CA PHE A 117 13.11 5.14 3.64
C PHE A 117 12.67 6.45 4.31
N ASP A 118 13.61 7.38 4.49
CA ASP A 118 13.31 8.74 4.93
C ASP A 118 12.34 9.45 3.97
N THR A 119 11.72 10.55 4.39
CA THR A 119 10.74 11.25 3.55
C THR A 119 11.30 11.48 2.14
N PRO A 120 10.67 10.93 1.09
CA PRO A 120 11.20 11.00 -0.26
C PRO A 120 10.96 12.39 -0.86
N ASP A 121 11.84 12.80 -1.76
CA ASP A 121 11.71 14.02 -2.55
C ASP A 121 12.05 13.76 -4.03
N GLU A 122 11.96 14.79 -4.88
CA GLU A 122 12.20 14.66 -6.32
C GLU A 122 13.59 14.11 -6.68
N SER A 123 14.60 14.25 -5.80
CA SER A 123 15.93 13.69 -6.04
C SER A 123 15.98 12.16 -5.92
N ASP A 124 14.97 11.56 -5.27
CA ASP A 124 14.87 10.12 -5.06
C ASP A 124 14.20 9.39 -6.25
N TYR A 125 13.67 10.12 -7.22
CA TYR A 125 13.02 9.53 -8.40
C TYR A 125 13.85 8.46 -9.13
N PRO A 126 15.18 8.61 -9.35
CA PRO A 126 15.96 7.57 -10.01
C PRO A 126 15.96 6.23 -9.27
N LEU A 127 15.96 6.27 -7.93
CA LEU A 127 15.89 5.07 -7.10
C LEU A 127 14.48 4.48 -7.15
N LEU A 128 13.45 5.30 -6.97
CA LEU A 128 12.07 4.84 -6.96
C LEU A 128 11.62 4.32 -8.33
N GLU A 129 12.00 4.98 -9.42
CA GLU A 129 11.78 4.47 -10.78
C GLU A 129 12.47 3.11 -11.00
N TYR A 130 13.71 2.95 -10.52
CA TYR A 130 14.38 1.65 -10.59
C TYR A 130 13.62 0.58 -9.79
N ALA A 131 13.14 0.92 -8.60
CA ALA A 131 12.38 0.00 -7.75
C ALA A 131 11.01 -0.37 -8.34
N LEU A 132 10.40 0.47 -9.20
CA LEU A 132 9.20 0.10 -9.98
C LEU A 132 9.44 -1.04 -10.98
N HIS A 133 10.69 -1.42 -11.24
CA HIS A 133 11.03 -2.53 -12.13
C HIS A 133 11.57 -3.76 -11.38
N ASP A 134 11.49 -3.77 -10.04
CA ASP A 134 11.92 -4.92 -9.24
C ASP A 134 11.11 -6.20 -9.56
N ASP A 135 11.76 -7.36 -9.52
CA ASP A 135 11.10 -8.65 -9.74
C ASP A 135 9.96 -8.89 -8.75
N LYS A 136 10.11 -8.42 -7.51
CA LYS A 136 9.16 -8.65 -6.41
C LYS A 136 8.13 -7.55 -6.30
N LEU A 137 6.85 -7.95 -6.29
CA LEU A 137 5.73 -7.01 -6.28
C LEU A 137 5.71 -6.15 -5.02
N GLN A 138 6.22 -6.64 -3.89
CA GLN A 138 6.24 -5.92 -2.63
C GLN A 138 7.18 -4.71 -2.70
N VAL A 139 8.34 -4.86 -3.36
CA VAL A 139 9.30 -3.77 -3.60
C VAL A 139 8.67 -2.73 -4.53
N ARG A 140 8.10 -3.17 -5.67
CA ARG A 140 7.41 -2.27 -6.60
C ARG A 140 6.27 -1.50 -5.92
N ARG A 141 5.42 -2.19 -5.14
CA ARG A 141 4.30 -1.58 -4.40
C ARG A 141 4.79 -0.55 -3.38
N MET A 142 5.83 -0.87 -2.61
CA MET A 142 6.41 0.08 -1.65
C MET A 142 6.97 1.32 -2.35
N SER A 143 7.60 1.15 -3.52
CA SER A 143 8.07 2.27 -4.33
C SER A 143 6.93 3.18 -4.77
N VAL A 144 5.77 2.63 -5.14
CA VAL A 144 4.58 3.44 -5.46
C VAL A 144 4.10 4.23 -4.26
N SER A 145 4.08 3.63 -3.06
CA SER A 145 3.71 4.33 -1.83
C SER A 145 4.66 5.48 -1.50
N LEU A 146 5.97 5.29 -1.71
CA LEU A 146 6.95 6.38 -1.54
C LEU A 146 6.77 7.48 -2.60
N LEU A 147 6.53 7.12 -3.86
CA LEU A 147 6.23 8.09 -4.93
C LEU A 147 5.01 8.94 -4.57
N ALA A 148 3.97 8.35 -3.96
CA ALA A 148 2.76 9.06 -3.55
C ALA A 148 3.01 10.14 -2.48
N MET A 149 4.13 10.06 -1.75
CA MET A 149 4.55 11.09 -0.78
C MET A 149 5.20 12.31 -1.44
N ILE A 150 5.60 12.21 -2.71
CA ILE A 150 6.18 13.31 -3.48
C ILE A 150 5.04 14.07 -4.17
N GLU A 151 4.51 15.07 -3.48
CA GLU A 151 3.29 15.81 -3.86
C GLU A 151 3.49 16.87 -4.97
N VAL A 152 4.05 16.46 -6.11
CA VAL A 152 4.21 17.30 -7.31
C VAL A 152 3.67 16.61 -8.58
N PRO A 153 3.13 17.34 -9.57
CA PRO A 153 2.54 16.75 -10.77
C PRO A 153 3.50 15.85 -11.56
N GLU A 154 4.80 16.11 -11.50
CA GLU A 154 5.85 15.31 -12.15
C GLU A 154 5.84 13.85 -11.67
N THR A 155 5.36 13.57 -10.45
CA THR A 155 5.22 12.22 -9.89
C THR A 155 4.30 11.33 -10.75
N LEU A 156 3.30 11.91 -11.41
CA LEU A 156 2.32 11.16 -12.20
C LEU A 156 2.97 10.33 -13.31
N LYS A 157 4.11 10.76 -13.86
CA LYS A 157 4.81 10.00 -14.92
C LYS A 157 5.32 8.64 -14.41
N TYR A 158 5.68 8.54 -13.13
CA TYR A 158 6.13 7.29 -12.52
C TYR A 158 4.94 6.43 -12.08
N LEU A 159 3.88 7.05 -11.54
CA LEU A 159 2.65 6.33 -11.22
C LEU A 159 2.01 5.71 -12.47
N LYS A 160 2.14 6.36 -13.63
CA LYS A 160 1.73 5.81 -14.93
C LYS A 160 2.43 4.50 -15.27
N ILE A 161 3.73 4.37 -14.97
CA ILE A 161 4.48 3.12 -15.14
C ILE A 161 3.85 2.04 -14.25
N ALA A 162 3.57 2.37 -12.98
CA ALA A 162 2.96 1.43 -12.03
C ALA A 162 1.50 1.05 -12.39
N MET A 163 0.77 1.92 -13.10
CA MET A 163 -0.55 1.61 -13.66
C MET A 163 -0.52 0.56 -14.78
N GLU A 164 0.66 0.25 -15.33
CA GLU A 164 0.85 -0.80 -16.32
C GLU A 164 1.44 -2.09 -15.72
N ASP A 165 1.60 -2.15 -14.40
CA ASP A 165 2.20 -3.30 -13.71
C ASP A 165 1.42 -4.60 -13.94
N ARG A 166 2.15 -5.72 -14.03
CA ARG A 166 1.57 -7.06 -14.14
C ARG A 166 0.70 -7.44 -12.92
N ALA A 167 1.06 -6.98 -11.73
CA ALA A 167 0.43 -7.33 -10.47
C ALA A 167 -0.70 -6.34 -10.14
N ILE A 168 -1.91 -6.87 -9.90
CA ILE A 168 -3.09 -6.09 -9.50
C ILE A 168 -2.82 -5.23 -8.25
N PRO A 169 -2.14 -5.72 -7.19
CA PRO A 169 -1.85 -4.88 -6.02
C PRO A 169 -1.03 -3.63 -6.35
N VAL A 170 -0.08 -3.69 -7.29
CA VAL A 170 0.74 -2.53 -7.67
C VAL A 170 -0.11 -1.52 -8.44
N ARG A 171 -0.89 -1.95 -9.44
CA ARG A 171 -1.80 -1.07 -10.19
C ARG A 171 -2.84 -0.41 -9.28
N ARG A 172 -3.37 -1.16 -8.31
CA ARG A 172 -4.29 -0.62 -7.31
C ARG A 172 -3.60 0.45 -6.46
N THR A 173 -2.41 0.18 -5.93
CA THR A 173 -1.66 1.18 -5.13
C THR A 173 -1.34 2.42 -5.96
N ALA A 174 -1.06 2.26 -7.26
CA ALA A 174 -0.87 3.40 -8.15
C ALA A 174 -2.17 4.21 -8.28
N ALA A 175 -3.32 3.57 -8.53
CA ALA A 175 -4.61 4.25 -8.58
C ALA A 175 -4.98 4.93 -7.24
N ASP A 176 -4.65 4.30 -6.10
CA ASP A 176 -4.78 4.91 -4.77
C ASP A 176 -3.92 6.20 -4.68
N ALA A 177 -2.67 6.14 -5.13
CA ALA A 177 -1.75 7.28 -5.16
C ALA A 177 -2.24 8.43 -6.07
N TYR A 178 -2.88 8.15 -7.21
CA TYR A 178 -3.49 9.20 -8.04
C TYR A 178 -4.56 9.98 -7.25
N SER A 179 -5.41 9.29 -6.47
CA SER A 179 -6.41 9.94 -5.59
C SER A 179 -5.75 10.72 -4.46
N ASP A 180 -4.71 10.17 -3.81
CA ASP A 180 -4.01 10.86 -2.73
C ASP A 180 -3.41 12.19 -3.22
N LEU A 181 -2.74 12.16 -4.38
CA LEU A 181 -2.17 13.35 -5.01
C LEU A 181 -3.24 14.31 -5.56
N GLY A 182 -4.30 13.79 -6.16
CA GLY A 182 -5.46 14.55 -6.64
C GLY A 182 -5.15 15.58 -7.74
N PHE A 183 -4.13 15.34 -8.56
CA PHE A 183 -3.77 16.18 -9.70
C PHE A 183 -4.64 15.87 -10.91
N LYS A 184 -5.38 16.86 -11.43
CA LYS A 184 -6.29 16.67 -12.59
C LYS A 184 -5.56 16.21 -13.86
N GLU A 185 -4.26 16.49 -13.95
CA GLU A 185 -3.35 16.01 -14.98
C GLU A 185 -3.32 14.47 -15.09
N GLY A 186 -3.73 13.75 -14.03
CA GLY A 186 -3.87 12.30 -14.02
C GLY A 186 -5.15 11.75 -14.66
N LEU A 187 -6.11 12.61 -15.04
CA LEU A 187 -7.39 12.17 -15.64
C LEU A 187 -7.22 11.26 -16.88
N PRO A 188 -6.32 11.54 -17.84
CA PRO A 188 -6.14 10.66 -19.00
C PRO A 188 -5.71 9.23 -18.62
N ASP A 189 -4.87 9.09 -17.58
CA ASP A 189 -4.43 7.78 -17.11
C ASP A 189 -5.56 7.04 -16.38
N MET A 190 -6.38 7.76 -15.61
CA MET A 190 -7.54 7.17 -14.92
C MET A 190 -8.69 6.85 -15.89
N HIS A 191 -8.89 7.63 -16.95
CA HIS A 191 -9.79 7.29 -18.05
C HIS A 191 -9.42 5.95 -18.69
N LYS A 192 -8.12 5.72 -18.94
CA LYS A 192 -7.61 4.42 -19.42
C LYS A 192 -7.85 3.30 -18.40
N ALA A 193 -7.67 3.59 -17.11
CA ALA A 193 -7.82 2.62 -16.03
C ALA A 193 -9.27 2.15 -15.78
N LEU A 194 -10.28 2.87 -16.26
CA LEU A 194 -11.67 2.37 -16.33
C LEU A 194 -11.80 1.12 -17.20
N GLY A 195 -10.84 0.83 -18.08
CA GLY A 195 -10.77 -0.40 -18.87
C GLY A 195 -9.94 -1.52 -18.23
N ASP A 196 -9.44 -1.38 -17.00
CA ASP A 196 -8.58 -2.39 -16.37
C ASP A 196 -9.30 -3.74 -16.20
N LYS A 197 -8.54 -4.84 -16.32
CA LYS A 197 -9.07 -6.20 -16.13
C LYS A 197 -9.60 -6.42 -14.71
N SER A 198 -9.01 -5.73 -13.72
CA SER A 198 -9.33 -5.86 -12.32
C SER A 198 -10.41 -4.87 -11.87
N PRO A 199 -11.54 -5.35 -11.31
CA PRO A 199 -12.60 -4.49 -10.80
C PRO A 199 -12.15 -3.43 -9.81
N ILE A 200 -11.23 -3.77 -8.91
CA ILE A 200 -10.77 -2.83 -7.88
C ILE A 200 -9.98 -1.66 -8.49
N VAL A 201 -9.25 -1.89 -9.57
CA VAL A 201 -8.52 -0.81 -10.28
C VAL A 201 -9.52 0.10 -11.01
N ARG A 202 -10.52 -0.48 -11.68
CA ARG A 202 -11.59 0.30 -12.32
C ARG A 202 -12.39 1.12 -11.31
N TRP A 203 -12.70 0.54 -10.14
CA TRP A 203 -13.37 1.24 -9.05
C TRP A 203 -12.56 2.45 -8.56
N ARG A 204 -11.25 2.28 -8.36
CA ARG A 204 -10.35 3.39 -7.98
C ARG A 204 -10.26 4.47 -9.05
N ALA A 205 -10.21 4.08 -10.33
CA ALA A 205 -10.27 5.03 -11.43
C ALA A 205 -11.58 5.85 -11.42
N ALA A 206 -12.72 5.18 -11.25
CA ALA A 206 -14.02 5.84 -11.15
C ALA A 206 -14.10 6.76 -9.92
N MET A 207 -13.49 6.37 -8.79
CA MET A 207 -13.39 7.19 -7.59
C MET A 207 -12.56 8.46 -7.83
N PHE A 208 -11.38 8.34 -8.44
CA PHE A 208 -10.57 9.50 -8.79
C PHE A 208 -11.31 10.47 -9.72
N ILE A 209 -12.02 9.95 -10.72
CA ILE A 209 -12.79 10.78 -11.67
C ILE A 209 -14.00 11.42 -10.97
N TYR A 210 -14.63 10.73 -10.02
CA TYR A 210 -15.61 11.35 -9.14
C TYR A 210 -15.00 12.53 -8.37
N GLU A 211 -13.82 12.38 -7.79
CA GLU A 211 -13.17 13.40 -6.97
C GLU A 211 -12.64 14.60 -7.77
N SER A 212 -12.11 14.36 -8.97
CA SER A 212 -11.28 15.32 -9.72
C SER A 212 -11.76 15.61 -11.14
N GLY A 213 -12.66 14.79 -11.68
CA GLY A 213 -13.14 14.90 -13.06
C GLY A 213 -13.97 16.15 -13.34
N ASP A 214 -14.18 16.42 -14.61
CA ASP A 214 -15.04 17.48 -15.12
C ASP A 214 -15.84 16.96 -16.32
N GLU A 215 -16.54 17.85 -17.03
CA GLU A 215 -17.37 17.50 -18.20
C GLU A 215 -16.61 16.66 -19.24
N SER A 216 -15.29 16.83 -19.37
CA SER A 216 -14.47 16.04 -20.31
C SER A 216 -14.45 14.54 -19.98
N SER A 217 -14.77 14.16 -18.74
CA SER A 217 -14.79 12.77 -18.28
C SER A 217 -16.12 12.07 -18.58
N LEU A 218 -17.20 12.80 -18.91
CA LEU A 218 -18.54 12.23 -19.08
C LEU A 218 -18.61 11.19 -20.19
N GLU A 219 -17.96 11.44 -21.33
CA GLU A 219 -17.98 10.51 -22.46
C GLU A 219 -17.38 9.15 -22.07
N VAL A 220 -16.22 9.17 -21.42
CA VAL A 220 -15.52 7.96 -20.99
C VAL A 220 -16.28 7.22 -19.89
N LEU A 221 -16.84 7.94 -18.91
CA LEU A 221 -17.66 7.34 -17.85
C LEU A 221 -18.90 6.64 -18.43
N LYS A 222 -19.63 7.31 -19.34
CA LYS A 222 -20.81 6.73 -20.00
C LYS A 222 -20.47 5.50 -20.83
N ALA A 223 -19.28 5.47 -21.45
CA ALA A 223 -18.80 4.28 -22.16
C ALA A 223 -18.59 3.06 -21.23
N HIS A 224 -18.35 3.29 -19.93
CA HIS A 224 -18.11 2.24 -18.93
C HIS A 224 -19.27 2.02 -17.94
N GLN A 225 -20.40 2.73 -18.08
CA GLN A 225 -21.52 2.71 -17.12
C GLN A 225 -22.15 1.32 -16.90
N ASN A 226 -22.01 0.41 -17.86
CA ASN A 226 -22.54 -0.95 -17.79
C ASN A 226 -21.50 -1.97 -17.29
N ASP A 227 -20.56 -1.56 -16.43
CA ASP A 227 -19.54 -2.44 -15.86
C ASP A 227 -20.16 -3.73 -15.27
N PRO A 228 -19.58 -4.93 -15.43
CA PRO A 228 -20.16 -6.14 -14.84
C PRO A 228 -20.20 -6.11 -13.30
N GLN A 229 -19.35 -5.33 -12.65
CA GLN A 229 -19.23 -5.30 -11.18
C GLN A 229 -20.08 -4.18 -10.59
N TYR A 230 -20.92 -4.54 -9.62
CA TYR A 230 -21.90 -3.62 -9.04
C TYR A 230 -21.27 -2.37 -8.44
N ASP A 231 -20.22 -2.54 -7.62
CA ASP A 231 -19.56 -1.41 -6.96
C ASP A 231 -18.91 -0.45 -7.96
N VAL A 232 -18.39 -0.98 -9.07
CA VAL A 232 -17.80 -0.16 -10.15
C VAL A 232 -18.89 0.64 -10.86
N ARG A 233 -20.02 0.00 -11.23
CA ARG A 233 -21.15 0.72 -11.85
C ARG A 233 -21.65 1.83 -10.95
N LEU A 234 -21.90 1.52 -9.68
CA LEU A 234 -22.40 2.50 -8.71
C LEU A 234 -21.46 3.71 -8.61
N GLN A 235 -20.14 3.46 -8.54
CA GLN A 235 -19.15 4.53 -8.49
C GLN A 235 -19.13 5.39 -9.78
N ILE A 236 -19.26 4.76 -10.95
CA ILE A 236 -19.35 5.45 -12.23
C ILE A 236 -20.63 6.30 -12.31
N GLU A 237 -21.78 5.75 -11.90
CA GLU A 237 -23.06 6.47 -11.84
C GLU A 237 -22.97 7.69 -10.92
N MET A 238 -22.34 7.56 -9.76
CA MET A 238 -22.08 8.68 -8.86
C MET A 238 -21.19 9.76 -9.49
N ALA A 239 -20.14 9.36 -10.22
CA ALA A 239 -19.27 10.29 -10.96
C ALA A 239 -20.03 11.06 -12.04
N VAL A 240 -20.84 10.36 -12.84
CA VAL A 240 -21.68 10.97 -13.88
C VAL A 240 -22.67 11.94 -13.25
N ALA A 241 -23.40 11.52 -12.22
CA ALA A 241 -24.41 12.35 -11.56
C ALA A 241 -23.81 13.64 -10.98
N ARG A 242 -22.67 13.55 -10.30
CA ARG A 242 -21.95 14.72 -9.77
C ARG A 242 -21.60 15.71 -10.88
N ILE A 243 -20.97 15.22 -11.95
CA ILE A 243 -20.51 16.08 -13.05
C ILE A 243 -21.70 16.71 -13.79
N GLU A 244 -22.78 15.96 -14.05
CA GLU A 244 -23.97 16.48 -14.75
C GLU A 244 -24.76 17.49 -13.91
N GLN A 245 -24.73 17.38 -12.58
CA GLN A 245 -25.36 18.34 -11.67
C GLN A 245 -24.53 19.62 -11.51
N GLY A 246 -23.36 19.70 -12.14
CA GLY A 246 -22.46 20.85 -12.04
C GLY A 246 -21.85 21.03 -10.65
N GLU A 247 -21.83 19.97 -9.84
CA GLU A 247 -21.13 19.99 -8.56
C GLU A 247 -19.63 20.04 -8.81
N ASP A 248 -18.93 21.00 -8.19
CA ASP A 248 -17.48 21.10 -8.28
C ASP A 248 -16.81 19.80 -7.80
N ALA A 249 -15.64 19.52 -8.38
CA ALA A 249 -14.77 18.44 -7.94
C ALA A 249 -14.47 18.62 -6.44
N LEU A 250 -14.94 17.68 -5.60
CA LEU A 250 -14.79 17.78 -4.15
C LEU A 250 -13.34 17.56 -3.68
N GLY A 251 -12.44 17.10 -4.57
CA GLY A 251 -11.10 16.65 -4.21
C GLY A 251 -11.13 15.33 -3.43
N SER A 252 -9.96 14.78 -3.12
CA SER A 252 -9.88 13.51 -2.39
C SER A 252 -10.44 13.62 -0.97
N VAL A 253 -10.97 12.52 -0.42
CA VAL A 253 -11.55 12.48 0.94
C VAL A 253 -10.61 13.09 1.99
N TRP A 254 -9.31 12.86 1.86
CA TRP A 254 -8.31 13.43 2.77
C TRP A 254 -8.17 14.96 2.63
N LYS A 255 -8.17 15.49 1.40
CA LYS A 255 -8.20 16.96 1.18
C LYS A 255 -9.49 17.58 1.70
N GLN A 256 -10.62 16.88 1.59
CA GLN A 256 -11.88 17.32 2.20
C GLN A 256 -11.82 17.35 3.73
N MET A 257 -11.14 16.38 4.36
CA MET A 257 -10.91 16.38 5.80
C MET A 257 -10.02 17.55 6.23
N GLN A 258 -8.90 17.80 5.54
CA GLN A 258 -8.01 18.93 5.85
C GLN A 258 -8.68 20.29 5.65
N ASN A 259 -9.52 20.44 4.62
CA ASN A 259 -10.24 21.69 4.36
C ASN A 259 -11.38 21.96 5.35
N ARG A 260 -11.86 20.94 6.08
CA ARG A 260 -12.88 21.08 7.13
C ARG A 260 -12.31 21.53 8.48
N GLU A 261 -11.00 21.40 8.69
CA GLU A 261 -10.30 21.81 9.92
C GLU A 261 -9.76 23.26 9.88
N ARG A 262 -10.08 24.00 8.81
CA ARG A 262 -9.79 25.45 8.67
C ARG A 262 -11.08 26.27 8.76
#